data_AF-A0A5B9WMC2-F1
#
_entry.id   AF-A0A5B9WMC2-F1
#
_cell.length_a   1.000
_cell.length_b   1.000
_cell.length_c   1.000
_cell.angle_alpha   90.00
_cell.angle_beta   90.00
_cell.angle_gamma   90.00
#
_symmetry.space_group_name_H-M   'P 1'
#
loop_
_entity.id
_entity.type
_entity.pdbx_description
1 polymer ?
#
loop_
_entity_poly.entity_id
_entity_poly.type
_entity_poly.pdbx_seq_one_letter_code
_entity_poly.pdbx_strand_id
1 'polypeptide(L)' 'MISDINLKGWENGLKQAGNNKITTRSFEGLNHLFQPCKACTVPEYGQLTETISPGVPDVITDWMQQQTGTRK' A
#
# COMPACT_ATOMS: atom_id res chain seq x y z
N MET A 1 -11.04 7.94 -5.81
CA MET A 1 -9.99 7.90 -6.85
C MET A 1 -9.94 6.51 -7.50
N ILE A 2 -9.24 6.33 -8.63
CA ILE A 2 -9.11 5.01 -9.30
C ILE A 2 -8.52 3.95 -8.34
N SER A 3 -7.62 4.38 -7.44
CA SER A 3 -7.08 3.53 -6.36
C SER A 3 -8.16 2.84 -5.54
N ASP A 4 -9.22 3.54 -5.16
CA ASP A 4 -10.23 3.02 -4.23
C ASP A 4 -11.09 1.94 -4.90
N ILE A 5 -11.41 2.14 -6.19
CA ILE A 5 -12.13 1.15 -7.00
C ILE A 5 -11.27 -0.12 -7.14
N ASN A 6 -9.99 0.04 -7.45
CA ASN A 6 -9.08 -1.10 -7.61
C ASN A 6 -8.86 -1.85 -6.29
N LEU A 7 -8.64 -1.14 -5.18
CA LEU A 7 -8.48 -1.74 -3.86
C LEU A 7 -9.73 -2.52 -3.45
N LYS A 8 -10.93 -1.96 -3.65
CA LYS A 8 -12.19 -2.64 -3.37
C LYS A 8 -12.40 -3.86 -4.28
N GLY A 9 -12.00 -3.76 -5.54
CA GLY A 9 -12.02 -4.89 -6.49
C GLY A 9 -11.17 -6.06 -6.00
N TRP A 10 -9.92 -5.79 -5.61
CA TRP A 10 -9.02 -6.79 -5.02
C TRP A 10 -9.57 -7.38 -3.72
N GLU A 11 -10.09 -6.55 -2.82
CA GLU A 11 -10.66 -7.00 -1.56
C GLU A 11 -11.81 -7.99 -1.78
N ASN A 12 -12.74 -7.64 -2.68
CA ASN A 12 -13.89 -8.47 -2.99
C ASN A 12 -13.47 -9.78 -3.69
N GLY A 13 -12.58 -9.70 -4.68
CA GLY A 13 -12.14 -10.88 -5.43
C GLY A 13 -11.40 -11.89 -4.56
N LEU A 14 -10.51 -11.43 -3.67
CA LEU A 14 -9.77 -12.30 -2.75
C LEU A 14 -10.69 -12.95 -1.71
N LYS A 15 -11.68 -12.21 -1.17
CA LYS A 15 -12.71 -12.77 -0.28
C LYS A 15 -13.55 -13.84 -0.98
N GLN A 16 -13.99 -13.57 -2.21
CA GLN A 16 -14.76 -14.54 -3.02
C GLN A 16 -13.96 -15.82 -3.31
N ALA A 17 -12.63 -15.71 -3.49
CA ALA A 17 -11.74 -16.84 -3.64
C ALA A 17 -11.43 -17.59 -2.32
N GLY A 18 -12.03 -17.18 -1.20
CA GLY A 18 -11.88 -17.83 0.11
C GLY A 18 -10.73 -17.29 0.96
N ASN A 19 -9.99 -16.27 0.52
CA ASN A 19 -8.95 -15.64 1.34
C ASN A 19 -9.51 -14.46 2.14
N ASN A 20 -9.72 -14.67 3.44
CA ASN A 20 -10.22 -13.65 4.36
C ASN A 20 -9.11 -12.91 5.13
N LYS A 21 -7.85 -13.34 5.03
CA LYS A 21 -6.71 -12.70 5.70
C LYS A 21 -6.14 -11.61 4.80
N ILE A 22 -6.94 -10.57 4.57
CA ILE A 22 -6.60 -9.47 3.66
C ILE A 22 -6.76 -8.12 4.33
N THR A 23 -5.94 -7.17 3.91
CA THR A 23 -6.05 -5.76 4.30
C THR A 23 -5.73 -4.92 3.09
N THR A 24 -6.60 -3.99 2.74
CA THR A 24 -6.36 -3.00 1.69
C THR A 24 -6.14 -1.64 2.35
N ARG A 25 -5.17 -0.87 1.85
CA ARG A 25 -4.84 0.44 2.39
C ARG A 25 -4.34 1.35 1.28
N SER A 26 -4.90 2.56 1.22
CA SER A 26 -4.35 3.66 0.43
C SER A 26 -3.42 4.50 1.29
N PHE A 27 -2.41 5.09 0.66
CA PHE A 27 -1.48 6.01 1.29
C PHE A 27 -1.55 7.35 0.56
N GLU A 28 -2.17 8.34 1.20
CA GLU A 28 -2.31 9.67 0.64
C GLU A 28 -0.95 10.37 0.53
N GLY A 29 -0.75 11.14 -0.53
CA GLY A 29 0.51 11.87 -0.78
C GLY A 29 1.66 11.00 -1.29
N LEU A 30 1.43 9.70 -1.53
CA LEU A 30 2.40 8.81 -2.16
C LEU A 30 2.00 8.52 -3.61
N ASN A 31 3.00 8.38 -4.48
CA ASN A 31 2.80 7.95 -5.86
C ASN A 31 2.59 6.42 -5.93
N HIS A 32 2.42 5.90 -7.15
CA HIS A 32 2.22 4.46 -7.38
C HIS A 32 3.40 3.56 -6.99
N LEU A 33 4.57 4.15 -6.69
CA LEU A 33 5.78 3.46 -6.23
C LEU A 33 6.01 3.65 -4.72
N PHE A 34 5.03 4.18 -4.00
CA PHE A 34 5.09 4.49 -2.57
C PHE A 34 6.12 5.57 -2.19
N GLN A 35 6.45 6.48 -3.11
CA GLN A 35 7.33 7.61 -2.83
C GLN A 35 6.51 8.88 -2.58
N PRO A 36 6.96 9.78 -1.70
CA PRO A 36 6.29 11.05 -1.44
C PRO A 36 6.29 11.89 -2.72
N CYS A 37 5.13 12.46 -3.05
CA CYS A 37 4.97 13.27 -4.24
C CYS A 37 4.05 14.47 -4.00
N LYS A 38 4.28 15.54 -4.77
CA LYS A 38 3.40 16.70 -4.81
C LYS A 38 2.49 16.66 -6.02
N ALA A 39 3.05 16.37 -7.20
CA ALA A 39 2.30 16.27 -8.45
C ALA A 39 2.00 14.80 -8.81
N CYS A 40 2.79 13.86 -8.28
CA CYS A 40 2.66 12.42 -8.47
C CYS A 40 2.72 11.99 -9.94
N THR A 41 3.60 12.65 -10.69
CA THR A 41 3.79 12.43 -12.13
C THR A 41 5.10 11.70 -12.44
N VAL A 42 5.19 11.09 -13.62
CA VAL A 42 6.42 10.42 -14.08
C VAL A 42 7.64 11.36 -14.16
N PRO A 43 7.52 12.63 -14.59
CA PRO A 43 8.66 13.55 -14.53
C PRO A 43 9.15 13.85 -13.10
N GLU A 44 8.25 13.93 -12.12
CA GLU A 44 8.62 14.15 -10.71
C GLU A 44 9.42 12.97 -10.15
N TYR A 45 9.07 11.73 -10.54
CA TYR A 45 9.76 10.52 -10.09
C TYR A 45 11.28 10.60 -10.25
N GLY A 46 11.78 11.11 -11.37
CA GLY A 46 13.23 11.23 -11.62
C GLY A 46 13.95 12.25 -10.73
N GLN A 47 13.20 13.07 -9.98
CA GLN A 47 13.73 14.06 -9.04
C GLN A 47 13.63 13.60 -7.58
N LEU A 48 12.87 12.53 -7.30
CA LEU A 48 12.70 12.01 -5.94
C LEU A 48 13.95 11.22 -5.53
N THR A 49 14.44 11.50 -4.32
CA THR A 49 15.58 10.78 -3.74
C THR A 49 15.15 9.60 -2.88
N GLU A 50 13.94 9.63 -2.33
CA GLU A 50 13.38 8.56 -1.52
C GLU A 50 12.84 7.45 -2.44
N THR A 51 13.25 6.19 -2.20
CA THR A 51 12.82 5.05 -3.01
C THR A 51 11.46 4.49 -2.59
N ILE A 52 11.21 4.40 -1.29
CA ILE A 52 9.93 3.97 -0.69
C ILE A 52 9.78 4.73 0.63
N SER A 53 8.60 5.26 0.90
CA SER A 53 8.31 5.93 2.16
C SER A 53 8.35 4.94 3.32
N PRO A 54 9.14 5.19 4.39
CA PRO A 54 9.38 4.21 5.45
C PRO A 54 8.10 3.77 6.19
N GLY A 55 7.08 4.64 6.23
CA GLY A 55 5.78 4.27 6.80
C GLY A 55 5.06 3.14 6.06
N VAL A 56 5.40 2.86 4.79
CA VAL A 56 4.80 1.75 4.04
C VAL A 56 5.38 0.39 4.50
N PRO A 57 6.71 0.15 4.50
CA PRO A 57 7.30 -1.04 5.11
C PRO A 57 6.89 -1.28 6.57
N ASP A 58 6.74 -0.22 7.36
CA ASP A 58 6.31 -0.34 8.76
C ASP A 58 4.91 -0.95 8.86
N VAL A 59 3.95 -0.44 8.07
CA VAL A 59 2.58 -0.99 8.03
C VAL A 59 2.55 -2.44 7.54
N ILE A 60 3.36 -2.77 6.53
CA ILE A 60 3.46 -4.15 6.02
C ILE A 60 4.02 -5.08 7.12
N THR A 61 5.09 -4.64 7.80
CA THR A 61 5.74 -5.39 8.87
C THR A 61 4.78 -5.61 10.04
N ASP A 62 4.08 -4.56 10.48
CA ASP A 62 3.05 -4.64 11.52
C ASP A 62 1.94 -5.62 11.14
N TRP A 63 1.49 -5.60 9.88
CA TRP A 63 0.48 -6.52 9.39
C TRP A 63 0.98 -7.97 9.43
N MET A 64 2.21 -8.23 8.96
CA MET A 64 2.82 -9.56 9.00
C MET A 64 2.96 -10.08 10.44
N GLN A 65 3.35 -9.23 11.38
CA GLN A 65 3.44 -9.60 12.79
C GLN A 65 2.08 -9.98 13.39
N GLN A 66 1.02 -9.23 13.03
CA GLN A 66 -0.35 -9.56 13.44
C GLN A 66 -0.84 -10.89 12.83
N GLN A 67 -0.48 -11.18 11.57
CA GLN A 67 -0.88 -12.44 10.93
C GLN A 67 -0.15 -13.67 11.48
N THR A 68 1.10 -13.50 11.91
CA THR A 68 1.98 -14.60 12.35
C THR A 68 2.05 -14.75 13.87
N GLY A 69 1.48 -13.82 14.64
CA GLY A 69 1.56 -13.83 16.11
C GLY A 69 2.95 -13.52 16.67
N THR A 70 3.81 -12.88 15.87
CA THR A 70 5.18 -12.50 16.26
C THR A 70 5.25 -11.10 16.91
N ARG A 71 4.11 -10.41 17.03
CA ARG A 71 3.99 -9.19 17.81
C ARG A 71 4.12 -9.55 19.30
N LYS A 72 5.24 -9.15 19.90
CA LYS A 72 5.45 -9.27 21.35
C LYS A 72 4.60 -8.24 22.11
#